data_AF-A0A850MG01-F1
#
_entry.id   AF-A0A850MG01-F1
#
_cell.length_a   1.000
_cell.length_b   1.000
_cell.length_c   1.000
_cell.angle_alpha   90.00
_cell.angle_beta   90.00
_cell.angle_gamma   90.00
#
_symmetry.space_group_name_H-M   'P 1'
#
loop_
_entity.id
_entity.type
_entity.pdbx_description
1 polymer ?
#
loop_
_entity_poly.entity_id
_entity_poly.type
_entity_poly.pdbx_seq_one_letter_code
_entity_poly.pdbx_strand_id
1 'polypeptide(L)'
;MAEIVQKTIKMKIFKKPLKDNEFKGYAAGKGIKITKVSKDSFLMGEIFVDDEIYGLLGLKQEFWAEDSKAPELDYIDRITIKLYNKQGKSIGIIEERLLKELTQSVVSGTLPVFTITLKGFPYIIDIDKESNKLVFPLMVNKSKGIFEIFQIAKKSLAMGADFTVTRKVGDAKVAFINSKRGGKIEIEIYDDQLANTKDFINLLALYAGTIQYHDDIANKIKNTVNALNEGLLILKPSKKALELMLNPRKAKRVVKEDEKETRRERKKRKIRGVAEEEEPPKKKKPLKKKTEKPPKTLERYKELHIEDPVKKASGVGKQTAELLKNVGIITVEDFLNADPKELAAVLEVKSITSKKIQTWQNTSLKRVKDTFDDAEETDDYELLDYES
;
A
#
# COMPACT_ATOMS: atom_id res chain seq x y z
N MET A 1 10.69 -22.87 -27.35
CA MET A 1 11.35 -21.54 -27.47
C MET A 1 11.87 -21.16 -26.10
N ALA A 2 13.09 -20.61 -25.99
CA ALA A 2 13.59 -20.13 -24.70
C ALA A 2 12.72 -18.94 -24.24
N GLU A 3 12.36 -18.91 -22.96
CA GLU A 3 11.61 -17.80 -22.38
C GLU A 3 12.51 -16.57 -22.31
N ILE A 4 12.06 -15.44 -22.84
CA ILE A 4 12.80 -14.18 -22.80
C ILE A 4 12.55 -13.55 -21.43
N VAL A 5 13.59 -13.37 -20.63
CA VAL A 5 13.53 -12.67 -19.35
C VAL A 5 13.45 -11.17 -19.62
N GLN A 6 12.34 -10.55 -19.22
CA GLN A 6 12.10 -9.11 -19.38
C GLN A 6 12.68 -8.31 -18.21
N LYS A 7 12.69 -8.90 -17.02
CA LYS A 7 13.18 -8.26 -15.79
C LYS A 7 13.66 -9.26 -14.77
N THR A 8 14.69 -8.89 -14.01
CA THR A 8 15.24 -9.73 -12.95
C THR A 8 15.23 -9.00 -11.61
N ILE A 9 14.66 -9.64 -10.58
CA ILE A 9 14.72 -9.20 -9.19
C ILE A 9 15.67 -10.14 -8.45
N LYS A 10 16.74 -9.60 -7.86
CA LYS A 10 17.65 -10.35 -7.00
C LYS A 10 17.44 -9.93 -5.56
N MET A 11 17.39 -10.87 -4.64
CA MET A 11 17.21 -10.60 -3.23
C MET A 11 18.31 -11.27 -2.43
N LYS A 12 18.77 -10.56 -1.39
CA LYS A 12 19.72 -11.07 -0.41
C LYS A 12 19.07 -11.00 0.96
N ILE A 13 18.59 -12.13 1.43
CA ILE A 13 18.01 -12.29 2.75
C ILE A 13 19.12 -12.66 3.74
N PHE A 14 19.16 -11.96 4.86
CA PHE A 14 20.16 -12.14 5.90
C PHE A 14 19.75 -13.28 6.83
N LYS A 15 20.68 -14.20 7.10
CA LYS A 15 20.49 -15.27 8.09
C LYS A 15 20.18 -14.73 9.49
N LYS A 16 20.79 -13.59 9.85
CA LYS A 16 20.56 -12.87 11.10
C LYS A 16 20.07 -11.47 10.76
N PRO A 17 18.80 -11.15 11.02
CA PRO A 17 18.29 -9.81 10.81
C PRO A 17 19.04 -8.77 11.64
N LEU A 18 19.32 -7.58 11.08
CA LEU A 18 20.05 -6.52 11.79
C LEU A 18 19.11 -5.70 12.68
N LYS A 19 19.56 -5.36 13.90
CA LYS A 19 18.79 -4.56 14.89
C LYS A 19 18.78 -3.07 14.53
N ASP A 20 17.93 -2.26 15.17
CA ASP A 20 17.64 -0.86 14.75
C ASP A 20 18.89 0.00 14.42
N ASN A 21 19.90 0.00 15.31
CA ASN A 21 21.12 0.79 15.08
C ASN A 21 21.95 0.25 13.90
N GLU A 22 22.06 -1.07 13.79
CA GLU A 22 22.77 -1.75 12.70
C GLU A 22 22.03 -1.56 11.36
N PHE A 23 20.70 -1.61 11.37
CA PHE A 23 19.84 -1.34 10.23
C PHE A 23 20.12 0.08 9.70
N LYS A 24 20.03 1.11 10.55
CA LYS A 24 20.26 2.50 10.13
C LYS A 24 21.66 2.70 9.56
N GLY A 25 22.69 2.15 10.22
CA GLY A 25 24.06 2.20 9.73
C GLY A 25 24.22 1.51 8.38
N TYR A 26 23.66 0.31 8.23
CA TYR A 26 23.70 -0.46 7.00
C TYR A 26 23.01 0.27 5.83
N ALA A 27 21.80 0.78 6.07
CA ALA A 27 21.04 1.51 5.06
C ALA A 27 21.78 2.78 4.61
N ALA A 28 22.40 3.52 5.54
CA ALA A 28 23.19 4.69 5.22
C ALA A 28 24.40 4.34 4.33
N GLY A 29 25.09 3.23 4.61
CA GLY A 29 26.19 2.71 3.78
C GLY A 29 25.76 2.32 2.36
N LYS A 30 24.47 2.10 2.12
CA LYS A 30 23.88 1.83 0.79
C LYS A 30 23.27 3.07 0.13
N GLY A 31 23.47 4.26 0.71
CA GLY A 31 22.85 5.51 0.23
C GLY A 31 21.34 5.58 0.48
N ILE A 32 20.79 4.72 1.34
CA ILE A 32 19.37 4.70 1.68
C ILE A 32 19.16 5.46 2.99
N LYS A 33 18.49 6.60 2.90
CA LYS A 33 18.18 7.43 4.07
C LYS A 33 16.89 6.97 4.73
N ILE A 34 16.98 6.14 5.77
CA ILE A 34 15.81 5.74 6.55
C ILE A 34 15.59 6.71 7.69
N THR A 35 14.51 7.48 7.60
CA THR A 35 14.16 8.47 8.62
C THR A 35 13.44 7.86 9.81
N LYS A 36 12.69 6.77 9.62
CA LYS A 36 11.93 6.11 10.68
C LYS A 36 11.79 4.60 10.42
N VAL A 37 12.52 3.81 11.20
CA VAL A 37 12.27 2.38 11.38
C VAL A 37 11.35 2.24 12.61
N SER A 38 10.37 1.34 12.58
CA SER A 38 9.65 0.98 13.82
C SER A 38 10.65 0.41 14.81
N LYS A 39 10.55 0.77 16.10
CA LYS A 39 11.46 0.24 17.14
C LYS A 39 11.56 -1.30 17.10
N ASP A 40 10.46 -1.93 16.72
CA ASP A 40 10.27 -3.37 16.67
C ASP A 40 10.48 -3.89 15.23
N SER A 41 11.51 -3.43 14.51
CA SER A 41 11.76 -3.90 13.15
C SER A 41 13.23 -4.13 12.87
N PHE A 42 13.52 -5.30 12.29
CA PHE A 42 14.84 -5.74 11.92
C PHE A 42 15.03 -5.65 10.41
N LEU A 43 16.24 -5.32 9.95
CA LEU A 43 16.55 -5.45 8.53
C LEU A 43 16.74 -6.92 8.18
N MET A 44 15.88 -7.43 7.32
CA MET A 44 15.85 -8.84 6.91
C MET A 44 16.54 -9.07 5.57
N GLY A 45 16.57 -8.10 4.67
CA GLY A 45 17.24 -8.29 3.39
C GLY A 45 17.22 -7.08 2.46
N GLU A 46 17.91 -7.26 1.34
CA GLU A 46 18.03 -6.30 0.25
C GLU A 46 17.29 -6.80 -0.99
N ILE A 47 16.74 -5.87 -1.76
CA ILE A 47 16.13 -6.15 -3.07
C ILE A 47 16.86 -5.32 -4.11
N PHE A 48 17.24 -5.99 -5.19
CA PHE A 48 17.83 -5.41 -6.39
C PHE A 48 16.89 -5.68 -7.57
N VAL A 49 16.67 -4.68 -8.41
CA VAL A 49 15.94 -4.82 -9.67
C VAL A 49 16.89 -4.37 -10.76
N ASP A 50 17.18 -5.26 -11.71
CA ASP A 50 18.16 -5.02 -12.78
C ASP A 50 19.51 -4.53 -12.22
N ASP A 51 19.99 -5.23 -11.18
CA ASP A 51 21.24 -4.98 -10.44
C ASP A 51 21.34 -3.63 -9.70
N GLU A 52 20.29 -2.81 -9.72
CA GLU A 52 20.19 -1.63 -8.86
C GLU A 52 19.46 -1.92 -7.56
N ILE A 53 19.94 -1.36 -6.45
CA ILE A 53 19.25 -1.48 -5.16
C ILE A 53 17.84 -0.87 -5.22
N TYR A 54 16.82 -1.70 -5.23
CA TYR A 54 15.43 -1.24 -5.33
C TYR A 54 14.88 -0.82 -3.96
N GLY A 55 15.22 -1.58 -2.91
CA GLY A 55 14.69 -1.37 -1.59
C GLY A 55 15.25 -2.34 -0.54
N LEU A 56 14.70 -2.24 0.66
CA LEU A 56 15.07 -3.06 1.81
C LEU A 56 13.83 -3.73 2.39
N LEU A 57 13.99 -4.95 2.91
CA LEU A 57 12.95 -5.68 3.63
C LEU A 57 13.18 -5.57 5.13
N GLY A 58 12.16 -5.14 5.88
CA GLY A 58 12.15 -5.17 7.33
C GLY A 58 11.19 -6.22 7.87
N LEU A 59 11.64 -7.03 8.82
CA LEU A 59 10.81 -7.97 9.59
C LEU A 59 10.38 -7.31 10.90
N LYS A 60 9.11 -7.42 11.27
CA LYS A 60 8.64 -6.94 12.57
C LYS A 60 8.99 -7.92 13.69
N GLN A 61 9.48 -7.41 14.82
CA GLN A 61 9.98 -8.19 15.97
C GLN A 61 8.91 -8.98 16.72
N GLU A 62 7.62 -8.80 16.43
CA GLU A 62 6.54 -9.66 16.96
C GLU A 62 6.71 -11.15 16.56
N PHE A 63 7.77 -11.50 15.84
CA PHE A 63 8.15 -12.84 15.44
C PHE A 63 9.26 -13.39 16.36
N TRP A 64 8.95 -14.46 17.09
CA TRP A 64 9.91 -15.34 17.80
C TRP A 64 10.72 -14.63 18.87
N ALA A 65 10.06 -14.23 19.95
CA ALA A 65 10.77 -13.97 21.20
C ALA A 65 11.54 -15.24 21.59
N GLU A 66 12.87 -15.22 21.40
CA GLU A 66 13.82 -16.33 21.66
C GLU A 66 13.68 -16.93 23.07
N ASP A 67 13.05 -16.20 23.99
CA ASP A 67 12.85 -16.56 25.40
C ASP A 67 11.41 -16.97 25.77
N SER A 68 10.51 -17.18 24.81
CA SER A 68 9.18 -17.73 25.09
C SER A 68 9.30 -19.22 25.45
N LYS A 69 9.69 -19.50 26.69
CA LYS A 69 9.64 -20.81 27.33
C LYS A 69 8.20 -21.32 27.27
N ALA A 70 7.91 -22.07 26.21
CA ALA A 70 6.58 -22.36 25.72
C ALA A 70 5.80 -21.07 25.37
N PRO A 71 5.17 -20.96 24.18
CA PRO A 71 4.06 -20.05 24.08
C PRO A 71 3.10 -20.44 25.19
N GLU A 72 2.74 -19.52 26.09
CA GLU A 72 1.42 -19.63 26.69
C GLU A 72 0.49 -19.85 25.49
N LEU A 73 -0.15 -21.02 25.43
CA LEU A 73 -0.84 -21.55 24.24
C LEU A 73 -1.79 -20.53 23.58
N ASP A 74 -2.17 -19.51 24.33
CA ASP A 74 -3.06 -18.43 23.95
C ASP A 74 -2.51 -17.46 22.89
N TYR A 75 -1.19 -17.31 22.69
CA TYR A 75 -0.66 -16.30 21.75
C TYR A 75 0.04 -16.93 20.54
N ILE A 76 -0.51 -16.68 19.34
CA ILE A 76 0.08 -17.15 18.10
C ILE A 76 0.71 -15.97 17.34
N ASP A 77 2.03 -15.96 17.31
CA ASP A 77 2.82 -14.97 16.59
C ASP A 77 2.57 -15.04 15.08
N ARG A 78 2.74 -13.90 14.42
CA ARG A 78 2.49 -13.75 12.98
C ARG A 78 3.66 -13.07 12.30
N ILE A 79 3.92 -13.45 11.05
CA ILE A 79 4.92 -12.73 10.24
C ILE A 79 4.33 -11.40 9.75
N THR A 80 5.14 -10.36 9.84
CA THR A 80 4.88 -9.07 9.19
C THR A 80 6.18 -8.56 8.59
N ILE A 81 6.24 -8.48 7.26
CA ILE A 81 7.38 -7.98 6.51
C ILE A 81 6.97 -6.68 5.81
N LYS A 82 7.84 -5.67 5.87
CA LYS A 82 7.66 -4.36 5.24
C LYS A 82 8.71 -4.15 4.17
N LEU A 83 8.28 -3.59 3.04
CA LEU A 83 9.14 -3.16 1.96
C LEU A 83 9.38 -1.65 2.04
N TYR A 84 10.64 -1.25 2.09
CA TYR A 84 11.09 0.14 2.12
C TYR A 84 11.80 0.50 0.81
N ASN A 85 11.51 1.67 0.24
CA ASN A 85 12.18 2.15 -0.97
C ASN A 85 13.55 2.81 -0.66
N LYS A 86 14.28 3.25 -1.70
CA LYS A 86 15.57 4.00 -1.58
C LYS A 86 15.50 5.23 -0.65
N GLN A 87 14.33 5.81 -0.43
CA GLN A 87 14.11 6.95 0.49
C GLN A 87 13.67 6.52 1.89
N GLY A 88 13.73 5.22 2.21
CA GLY A 88 13.33 4.66 3.50
C GLY A 88 11.83 4.75 3.79
N LYS A 89 10.99 5.03 2.79
CA LYS A 89 9.52 5.05 2.95
C LYS A 89 8.98 3.64 2.74
N SER A 90 8.10 3.20 3.63
CA SER A 90 7.34 1.96 3.44
C SER A 90 6.47 2.08 2.19
N ILE A 91 6.62 1.13 1.26
CA ILE A 91 5.86 1.06 0.00
C ILE A 91 5.00 -0.21 -0.10
N GLY A 92 5.21 -1.17 0.78
CA GLY A 92 4.32 -2.34 0.89
C GLY A 92 4.52 -3.09 2.20
N ILE A 93 3.55 -3.92 2.56
CA ILE A 93 3.54 -4.78 3.74
C ILE A 93 2.94 -6.11 3.32
N ILE A 94 3.51 -7.22 3.79
CA ILE A 94 2.90 -8.56 3.75
C ILE A 94 2.74 -9.06 5.19
N GLU A 95 1.54 -9.54 5.52
CA GLU A 95 1.18 -10.04 6.84
C GLU A 95 0.53 -11.43 6.73
N GLU A 96 0.85 -12.31 7.67
CA GLU A 96 0.24 -13.62 7.81
C GLU A 96 -1.21 -13.51 8.33
N ARG A 97 -2.15 -14.26 7.73
CA ARG A 97 -3.56 -14.29 8.11
C ARG A 97 -3.91 -15.49 8.98
N LEU A 98 -3.36 -15.52 10.19
CA LEU A 98 -3.47 -16.64 11.14
C LEU A 98 -4.83 -17.36 11.17
N LEU A 99 -5.92 -16.62 11.39
CA LEU A 99 -7.26 -17.23 11.50
C LEU A 99 -7.73 -17.85 10.17
N LYS A 100 -7.39 -17.22 9.04
CA LYS A 100 -7.72 -17.74 7.71
C LYS A 100 -6.88 -18.97 7.38
N GLU A 101 -5.62 -18.99 7.80
CA GLU A 101 -4.75 -20.16 7.66
C GLU A 101 -5.28 -21.35 8.43
N LEU A 102 -5.62 -21.18 9.71
CA LEU A 102 -6.13 -22.27 10.54
C LEU A 102 -7.44 -22.82 9.99
N THR A 103 -8.38 -21.95 9.62
CA THR A 103 -9.67 -22.38 9.02
C THR A 103 -9.48 -23.13 7.71
N GLN A 104 -8.57 -22.69 6.83
CA GLN A 104 -8.28 -23.41 5.58
C GLN A 104 -7.48 -24.71 5.80
N SER A 105 -6.63 -24.75 6.83
CA SER A 105 -5.73 -25.88 7.11
C SER A 105 -6.43 -27.04 7.80
N VAL A 106 -7.54 -26.80 8.48
CA VAL A 106 -8.42 -27.88 8.98
C VAL A 106 -8.95 -28.74 7.83
N VAL A 107 -9.20 -28.13 6.67
CA VAL A 107 -9.78 -28.83 5.51
C VAL A 107 -8.73 -29.22 4.48
N SER A 108 -7.70 -28.41 4.30
CA SER A 108 -6.74 -28.58 3.21
C SER A 108 -5.34 -28.15 3.67
N GLY A 109 -4.47 -29.11 4.02
CA GLY A 109 -3.00 -28.99 4.25
C GLY A 109 -2.44 -27.77 5.01
N THR A 110 -1.13 -27.68 5.17
CA THR A 110 -0.48 -26.62 5.98
C THR A 110 0.19 -25.56 5.09
N LEU A 111 -0.59 -24.75 4.36
CA LEU A 111 -0.04 -23.65 3.55
C LEU A 111 -0.36 -22.30 4.17
N PRO A 112 0.59 -21.34 4.13
CA PRO A 112 0.36 -20.01 4.65
C PRO A 112 -0.59 -19.21 3.76
N VAL A 113 -1.30 -18.27 4.37
CA VAL A 113 -2.22 -17.34 3.73
C VAL A 113 -1.77 -15.95 4.12
N PHE A 114 -1.54 -15.11 3.12
CA PHE A 114 -1.00 -13.78 3.35
C PHE A 114 -1.95 -12.70 2.88
N THR A 115 -1.83 -11.52 3.49
CA THR A 115 -2.40 -10.28 2.99
C THR A 115 -1.27 -9.33 2.64
N ILE A 116 -1.34 -8.72 1.47
CA ILE A 116 -0.44 -7.67 1.01
C ILE A 116 -1.20 -6.34 0.91
N THR A 117 -0.59 -5.30 1.45
CA THR A 117 -1.02 -3.91 1.25
C THR A 117 0.10 -3.13 0.57
N LEU A 118 -0.18 -2.51 -0.57
CA LEU A 118 0.79 -1.71 -1.32
C LEU A 118 0.42 -0.23 -1.28
N LYS A 119 1.44 0.64 -1.21
CA LYS A 119 1.23 2.08 -1.12
C LYS A 119 0.70 2.63 -2.43
N GLY A 120 -0.47 3.27 -2.38
CA GLY A 120 -1.13 3.84 -3.56
C GLY A 120 -1.87 2.79 -4.39
N PHE A 121 -1.95 1.55 -3.91
CA PHE A 121 -2.82 0.53 -4.46
C PHE A 121 -4.16 0.55 -3.69
N PRO A 122 -5.30 0.69 -4.38
CA PRO A 122 -6.59 0.92 -3.73
C PRO A 122 -7.18 -0.32 -3.05
N TYR A 123 -6.64 -1.51 -3.32
CA TYR A 123 -7.17 -2.78 -2.84
C TYR A 123 -6.19 -3.49 -1.91
N ILE A 124 -6.72 -4.41 -1.12
CA ILE A 124 -5.93 -5.38 -0.36
C ILE A 124 -5.76 -6.61 -1.26
N ILE A 125 -4.55 -7.19 -1.28
CA ILE A 125 -4.27 -8.38 -2.07
C ILE A 125 -4.13 -9.56 -1.13
N ASP A 126 -5.09 -10.48 -1.16
CA ASP A 126 -4.97 -11.75 -0.43
C ASP A 126 -4.27 -12.79 -1.30
N ILE A 127 -3.28 -13.47 -0.72
CA ILE A 127 -2.64 -14.66 -1.28
C ILE A 127 -3.25 -15.85 -0.55
N ASP A 128 -4.24 -16.47 -1.19
CA ASP A 128 -5.05 -17.53 -0.63
C ASP A 128 -4.61 -18.91 -1.09
N LYS A 129 -4.99 -19.93 -0.33
CA LYS A 129 -4.75 -21.32 -0.68
C LYS A 129 -5.81 -21.83 -1.66
N GLU A 130 -5.34 -22.46 -2.73
CA GLU A 130 -6.16 -23.30 -3.62
C GLU A 130 -5.47 -24.66 -3.77
N SER A 131 -5.94 -25.67 -3.04
CA SER A 131 -5.29 -26.99 -2.96
C SER A 131 -3.82 -26.88 -2.49
N ASN A 132 -2.84 -27.23 -3.34
CA ASN A 132 -1.40 -27.13 -3.04
C ASN A 132 -0.74 -25.90 -3.67
N LYS A 133 -1.55 -24.93 -4.11
CA LYS A 133 -1.13 -23.72 -4.80
C LYS A 133 -1.59 -22.50 -4.02
N LEU A 134 -0.95 -21.37 -4.27
CA LEU A 134 -1.39 -20.07 -3.77
C LEU A 134 -1.96 -19.26 -4.93
N VAL A 135 -3.02 -18.52 -4.70
CA VAL A 135 -3.74 -17.72 -5.70
C VAL A 135 -3.90 -16.31 -5.19
N PHE A 136 -3.72 -15.33 -6.08
CA PHE A 136 -3.95 -13.94 -5.73
C PHE A 136 -4.48 -13.14 -6.92
N PRO A 137 -5.40 -12.19 -6.70
CA PRO A 137 -5.81 -11.23 -7.71
C PRO A 137 -4.82 -10.05 -7.75
N LEU A 138 -4.57 -9.52 -8.94
CA LEU A 138 -3.87 -8.25 -9.11
C LEU A 138 -4.52 -7.41 -10.21
N MET A 139 -4.68 -6.12 -9.93
CA MET A 139 -5.17 -5.16 -10.93
C MET A 139 -4.04 -4.81 -11.90
N VAL A 140 -4.10 -5.35 -13.11
CA VAL A 140 -3.12 -5.13 -14.18
C VAL A 140 -3.37 -3.84 -14.95
N ASN A 141 -4.63 -3.37 -14.98
CA ASN A 141 -4.99 -2.09 -15.59
C ASN A 141 -5.79 -1.23 -14.61
N LYS A 142 -5.15 -0.21 -14.05
CA LYS A 142 -5.75 0.66 -13.03
C LYS A 142 -6.86 1.56 -13.55
N SER A 143 -6.73 2.08 -14.77
CA SER A 143 -7.74 3.00 -15.32
C SER A 143 -9.02 2.27 -15.70
N LYS A 144 -8.93 0.99 -16.07
CA LYS A 144 -10.08 0.15 -16.43
C LYS A 144 -10.56 -0.75 -15.28
N GLY A 145 -9.91 -0.71 -14.12
CA GLY A 145 -10.24 -1.60 -13.01
C GLY A 145 -10.09 -3.10 -13.28
N ILE A 146 -9.29 -3.50 -14.28
CA ILE A 146 -9.19 -4.90 -14.70
C ILE A 146 -8.28 -5.67 -13.77
N PHE A 147 -8.82 -6.75 -13.19
CA PHE A 147 -8.08 -7.72 -12.39
C PHE A 147 -7.78 -8.98 -13.19
N GLU A 148 -6.59 -9.53 -12.94
CA GLU A 148 -6.22 -10.87 -13.36
C GLU A 148 -5.92 -11.72 -12.12
N ILE A 149 -6.14 -13.03 -12.27
CA ILE A 149 -5.87 -14.01 -11.23
C ILE A 149 -4.55 -14.70 -11.55
N PHE A 150 -3.66 -14.71 -10.57
CA PHE A 150 -2.35 -15.34 -10.65
C PHE A 150 -2.27 -16.50 -9.68
N GLN A 151 -1.44 -17.48 -10.00
CA GLN A 151 -1.21 -18.67 -9.20
C GLN A 151 0.30 -18.88 -9.00
N ILE A 152 0.72 -19.04 -7.74
CA ILE A 152 2.06 -19.42 -7.34
C ILE A 152 2.05 -20.91 -6.99
N ALA A 153 2.83 -21.71 -7.71
CA ALA A 153 2.94 -23.14 -7.48
C ALA A 153 4.39 -23.51 -7.12
N LYS A 154 4.58 -24.22 -6.01
CA LYS A 154 5.89 -24.79 -5.63
C LYS A 154 6.23 -25.91 -6.62
N LYS A 155 7.47 -25.96 -7.11
CA LYS A 155 7.92 -27.03 -8.00
C LYS A 155 8.13 -28.31 -7.19
N SER A 156 7.28 -29.32 -7.40
CA SER A 156 7.49 -30.66 -6.80
C SER A 156 8.82 -31.23 -7.31
N LEU A 157 9.69 -31.71 -6.42
CA LEU A 157 11.03 -32.31 -6.68
C LEU A 157 12.25 -31.38 -6.67
N ALA A 158 12.10 -30.05 -6.54
CA ALA A 158 13.27 -29.20 -6.32
C ALA A 158 13.77 -29.33 -4.88
N MET A 159 15.08 -29.49 -4.67
CA MET A 159 15.73 -29.44 -3.34
C MET A 159 15.70 -28.03 -2.68
N GLY A 160 14.89 -27.11 -3.23
CA GLY A 160 14.71 -25.74 -2.81
C GLY A 160 13.25 -25.31 -2.84
N ALA A 161 13.00 -24.06 -2.47
CA ALA A 161 11.67 -23.47 -2.51
C ALA A 161 11.51 -22.66 -3.81
N ASP A 162 11.55 -23.38 -4.93
CA ASP A 162 11.34 -22.77 -6.25
C ASP A 162 9.85 -22.70 -6.56
N PHE A 163 9.41 -21.57 -7.11
CA PHE A 163 8.01 -21.34 -7.43
C PHE A 163 7.83 -20.86 -8.85
N THR A 164 6.76 -21.30 -9.48
CA THR A 164 6.31 -20.79 -10.78
C THR A 164 5.09 -19.92 -10.57
N VAL A 165 5.08 -18.73 -11.18
CA VAL A 165 3.94 -17.81 -11.18
C VAL A 165 3.28 -17.88 -12.55
N THR A 166 1.99 -18.18 -12.55
CA THR A 166 1.17 -18.40 -13.75
C THR A 166 -0.01 -17.45 -13.73
N ARG A 167 -0.31 -16.81 -14.87
CA ARG A 167 -1.57 -16.11 -15.10
C ARG A 167 -2.62 -17.18 -15.40
N LYS A 168 -3.72 -17.23 -14.62
CA LYS A 168 -4.78 -18.25 -14.81
C LYS A 168 -5.45 -18.11 -16.17
N VAL A 169 -5.63 -16.88 -16.65
CA VAL A 169 -6.12 -16.62 -18.01
C VAL A 169 -5.04 -17.04 -19.00
N GLY A 170 -5.31 -18.12 -19.74
CA GLY A 170 -4.38 -18.68 -20.73
C GLY A 170 -3.25 -19.55 -20.16
N ASP A 171 -3.26 -19.83 -18.85
CA ASP A 171 -2.24 -20.64 -18.15
C ASP A 171 -0.78 -20.23 -18.47
N ALA A 172 -0.56 -18.93 -18.67
CA ALA A 172 0.73 -18.42 -19.11
C ALA A 172 1.70 -18.28 -17.93
N LYS A 173 2.91 -18.84 -18.05
CA LYS A 173 3.98 -18.59 -17.09
C LYS A 173 4.46 -17.14 -17.22
N VAL A 174 4.32 -16.37 -16.15
CA VAL A 174 4.65 -14.93 -16.14
C VAL A 174 5.89 -14.61 -15.30
N ALA A 175 6.20 -15.45 -14.30
CA ALA A 175 7.42 -15.30 -13.53
C ALA A 175 7.89 -16.64 -12.95
N PHE A 176 9.16 -16.69 -12.55
CA PHE A 176 9.78 -17.80 -11.84
C PHE A 176 10.57 -17.27 -10.66
N ILE A 177 10.41 -17.90 -9.49
CA ILE A 177 11.11 -17.55 -8.25
C ILE A 177 12.06 -18.70 -7.92
N ASN A 178 13.36 -18.46 -8.02
CA ASN A 178 14.42 -19.39 -7.70
C ASN A 178 15.00 -19.07 -6.33
N SER A 179 14.79 -19.96 -5.36
CA SER A 179 15.29 -19.79 -3.99
C SER A 179 16.54 -20.64 -3.78
N LYS A 180 17.70 -19.98 -3.79
CA LYS A 180 19.00 -20.61 -3.59
C LYS A 180 19.32 -20.71 -2.10
N ARG A 181 20.09 -21.73 -1.72
CA ARG A 181 20.59 -21.88 -0.33
C ARG A 181 21.33 -20.62 0.12
N GLY A 182 21.12 -20.23 1.38
CA GLY A 182 21.77 -19.08 1.99
C GLY A 182 21.05 -17.74 1.81
N GLY A 183 19.74 -17.76 1.52
CA GLY A 183 18.90 -16.55 1.49
C GLY A 183 19.02 -15.74 0.19
N LYS A 184 19.63 -16.30 -0.86
CA LYS A 184 19.68 -15.65 -2.18
C LYS A 184 18.43 -16.07 -2.96
N ILE A 185 17.63 -15.10 -3.38
CA ILE A 185 16.44 -15.36 -4.20
C ILE A 185 16.59 -14.60 -5.51
N GLU A 186 16.23 -15.23 -6.61
CA GLU A 186 16.24 -14.63 -7.94
C GLU A 186 14.87 -14.83 -8.57
N ILE A 187 14.27 -13.75 -9.05
CA ILE A 187 12.95 -13.74 -9.66
C ILE A 187 13.11 -13.25 -11.09
N GLU A 188 12.70 -14.08 -12.05
CA GLU A 188 12.67 -13.75 -13.46
C GLU A 188 11.22 -13.47 -13.86
N ILE A 189 10.96 -12.34 -14.51
CA ILE A 189 9.65 -11.98 -15.04
C ILE A 189 9.73 -12.07 -16.57
N TYR A 190 8.81 -12.81 -17.18
CA TYR A 190 8.79 -13.09 -18.62
C TYR A 190 7.75 -12.25 -19.39
N ASP A 191 6.75 -11.72 -18.70
CA ASP A 191 5.71 -10.84 -19.28
C ASP A 191 6.16 -9.37 -19.21
N ASP A 192 6.23 -8.70 -20.35
CA ASP A 192 6.74 -7.32 -20.47
C ASP A 192 5.87 -6.29 -19.75
N GLN A 193 4.54 -6.45 -19.78
CA GLN A 193 3.62 -5.54 -19.10
C GLN A 193 3.79 -5.66 -17.57
N LEU A 194 3.88 -6.89 -17.07
CA LEU A 194 4.07 -7.16 -15.64
C LEU A 194 5.47 -6.78 -15.17
N ALA A 195 6.49 -6.97 -16.01
CA ALA A 195 7.85 -6.52 -15.75
C ALA A 195 7.91 -5.00 -15.49
N ASN A 196 7.08 -4.21 -16.16
CA ASN A 196 7.04 -2.76 -15.96
C ASN A 196 6.04 -2.31 -14.87
N THR A 197 5.33 -3.26 -14.24
CA THR A 197 4.31 -2.97 -13.21
C THR A 197 4.90 -3.03 -11.80
N LYS A 198 5.11 -1.85 -11.19
CA LYS A 198 5.69 -1.73 -9.83
C LYS A 198 4.94 -2.52 -8.76
N ASP A 199 3.62 -2.62 -8.86
CA ASP A 199 2.82 -3.34 -7.87
C ASP A 199 3.10 -4.85 -7.91
N PHE A 200 3.27 -5.42 -9.12
CA PHE A 200 3.64 -6.82 -9.30
C PHE A 200 5.05 -7.10 -8.78
N ILE A 201 6.03 -6.23 -9.10
CA ILE A 201 7.39 -6.32 -8.55
C ILE A 201 7.38 -6.29 -7.02
N ASN A 202 6.67 -5.33 -6.42
CA ASN A 202 6.57 -5.19 -4.97
C ASN A 202 5.91 -6.41 -4.32
N LEU A 203 4.85 -6.93 -4.93
CA LEU A 203 4.16 -8.14 -4.48
C LEU A 203 5.09 -9.35 -4.49
N LEU A 204 5.78 -9.60 -5.60
CA LEU A 204 6.69 -10.74 -5.72
C LEU A 204 7.87 -10.61 -4.74
N ALA A 205 8.43 -9.42 -4.57
CA ALA A 205 9.50 -9.19 -3.61
C ALA A 205 9.04 -9.40 -2.14
N LEU A 206 7.83 -8.96 -1.79
CA LEU A 206 7.26 -9.20 -0.47
C LEU A 206 6.99 -10.69 -0.24
N TYR A 207 6.35 -11.37 -1.20
CA TYR A 207 6.09 -12.81 -1.12
C TYR A 207 7.40 -13.60 -1.03
N ALA A 208 8.39 -13.31 -1.86
CA ALA A 208 9.69 -13.97 -1.82
C ALA A 208 10.40 -13.78 -0.46
N GLY A 209 10.22 -12.63 0.19
CA GLY A 209 10.70 -12.39 1.54
C GLY A 209 10.13 -13.34 2.60
N THR A 210 8.96 -13.94 2.36
CA THR A 210 8.35 -14.92 3.28
C THR A 210 8.90 -16.33 3.12
N ILE A 211 9.52 -16.66 1.97
CA ILE A 211 9.87 -18.04 1.59
C ILE A 211 10.75 -18.71 2.64
N GLN A 212 11.71 -17.98 3.23
CA GLN A 212 12.61 -18.55 4.25
C GLN A 212 11.90 -19.01 5.52
N TYR A 213 10.65 -18.58 5.74
CA TYR A 213 9.85 -18.91 6.90
C TYR A 213 8.72 -19.89 6.58
N HIS A 214 8.58 -20.37 5.34
CA HIS A 214 7.45 -21.23 4.97
C HIS A 214 7.42 -22.54 5.75
N ASP A 215 8.58 -23.15 6.02
CA ASP A 215 8.65 -24.39 6.79
C ASP A 215 8.26 -24.14 8.27
N ASP A 216 8.75 -23.04 8.85
CA ASP A 216 8.41 -22.64 10.22
C ASP A 216 6.90 -22.34 10.36
N ILE A 217 6.33 -21.61 9.39
CA ILE A 217 4.89 -21.33 9.36
C ILE A 217 4.10 -22.63 9.19
N ALA A 218 4.50 -23.52 8.27
CA ALA A 218 3.81 -24.79 8.04
C ALA A 218 3.82 -25.67 9.31
N ASN A 219 4.96 -25.76 9.99
CA ASN A 219 5.08 -26.48 11.26
C ASN A 219 4.22 -25.85 12.36
N LYS A 220 4.22 -24.51 12.47
CA LYS A 220 3.36 -23.78 13.39
C LYS A 220 1.89 -24.10 13.14
N ILE A 221 1.42 -23.96 11.89
CA ILE A 221 0.04 -24.28 11.49
C ILE A 221 -0.30 -25.73 11.86
N LYS A 222 0.57 -26.70 11.51
CA LYS A 222 0.35 -28.11 11.81
C LYS A 222 0.17 -28.35 13.32
N ASN A 223 1.07 -27.82 14.14
CA ASN A 223 1.04 -28.00 15.58
C ASN A 223 -0.20 -27.34 16.20
N THR A 224 -0.57 -26.14 15.73
CA THR A 224 -1.77 -25.44 16.18
C THR A 224 -3.04 -26.21 15.81
N VAL A 225 -3.15 -26.73 14.59
CA VAL A 225 -4.31 -27.53 14.15
C VAL A 225 -4.43 -28.81 14.96
N ASN A 226 -3.32 -29.51 15.21
CA ASN A 226 -3.32 -30.71 16.05
C ASN A 226 -3.80 -30.40 17.48
N ALA A 227 -3.26 -29.34 18.11
CA ALA A 227 -3.66 -28.93 19.45
C ALA A 227 -5.14 -28.51 19.53
N LEU A 228 -5.68 -27.88 18.47
CA LEU A 228 -7.11 -27.57 18.38
C LEU A 228 -7.97 -28.84 18.30
N ASN A 229 -7.57 -29.80 17.46
CA ASN A 229 -8.29 -31.06 17.29
C ASN A 229 -8.28 -31.92 18.57
N GLU A 230 -7.18 -31.86 19.33
CA GLU A 230 -7.03 -32.54 20.62
C GLU A 230 -7.72 -31.80 21.78
N GLY A 231 -8.30 -30.61 21.53
CA GLY A 231 -8.93 -29.78 22.56
C GLY A 231 -7.94 -29.17 23.58
N LEU A 232 -6.65 -29.18 23.27
CA LEU A 232 -5.57 -28.67 24.13
C LEU A 232 -5.37 -27.15 24.02
N LEU A 233 -5.94 -26.53 22.97
CA LEU A 233 -5.76 -25.13 22.65
C LEU A 233 -7.08 -24.37 22.59
N ILE A 234 -7.17 -23.26 23.32
CA ILE A 234 -8.21 -22.24 23.14
C ILE A 234 -7.61 -21.09 22.34
N LEU A 235 -8.12 -20.86 21.14
CA LEU A 235 -7.59 -19.83 20.25
C LEU A 235 -7.92 -18.42 20.78
N LYS A 236 -6.91 -17.65 21.18
CA LYS A 236 -7.06 -16.24 21.60
C LYS A 236 -6.21 -15.29 20.71
N PRO A 237 -6.65 -15.01 19.48
CA PRO A 237 -5.89 -14.17 18.57
C PRO A 237 -5.67 -12.76 19.13
N SER A 238 -4.51 -12.18 18.86
CA SER A 238 -4.24 -10.79 19.22
C SER A 238 -5.24 -9.81 18.59
N LYS A 239 -5.44 -8.64 19.20
CA LYS A 239 -6.31 -7.56 18.63
C LYS A 239 -5.96 -7.27 17.17
N LYS A 240 -4.67 -7.24 16.83
CA LYS A 240 -4.19 -7.01 15.47
C LYS A 240 -4.55 -8.14 14.50
N ALA A 241 -4.56 -9.40 14.96
CA ALA A 241 -5.00 -10.52 14.14
C ALA A 241 -6.52 -10.46 13.89
N LEU A 242 -7.29 -10.08 14.91
CA LEU A 242 -8.73 -9.83 14.78
C LEU A 242 -9.04 -8.66 13.85
N GLU A 243 -8.24 -7.59 13.86
CA GLU A 243 -8.38 -6.43 12.97
C GLU A 243 -8.32 -6.81 11.48
N LEU A 244 -7.51 -7.82 11.11
CA LEU A 244 -7.45 -8.34 9.73
C LEU A 244 -8.70 -9.13 9.33
N MET A 245 -9.52 -9.57 10.28
CA MET A 245 -10.80 -10.24 10.05
C MET A 245 -11.98 -9.28 10.07
N LEU A 246 -11.78 -8.05 10.54
CA LEU A 246 -12.85 -7.07 10.56
C LEU A 246 -13.27 -6.73 9.14
N ASN A 247 -14.59 -6.66 8.95
CA ASN A 247 -15.15 -6.11 7.73
C ASN A 247 -14.53 -4.71 7.50
N PRO A 248 -13.94 -4.44 6.32
CA PRO A 248 -13.28 -3.15 6.03
C PRO A 248 -14.19 -1.94 6.27
N ARG A 249 -15.51 -2.10 6.07
CA ARG A 249 -16.51 -1.06 6.35
C ARG A 249 -16.62 -0.74 7.85
N LYS A 250 -16.43 -1.74 8.72
CA LYS A 250 -16.42 -1.58 10.18
C LYS A 250 -15.07 -1.08 10.69
N ALA A 251 -13.95 -1.47 10.07
CA ALA A 251 -12.62 -1.02 10.46
C ALA A 251 -12.49 0.51 10.50
N LYS A 252 -13.07 1.22 9.50
CA LYS A 252 -13.10 2.70 9.47
C LYS A 252 -13.84 3.33 10.66
N ARG A 253 -14.83 2.64 11.25
CA ARG A 253 -15.57 3.15 12.42
C ARG A 253 -14.76 2.99 13.70
N VAL A 254 -14.14 1.83 13.90
CA VAL A 254 -13.30 1.53 15.08
C VAL A 254 -12.16 2.53 15.20
N VAL A 255 -11.44 2.81 14.11
CA VAL A 255 -10.33 3.80 14.13
C VAL A 255 -10.82 5.19 14.54
N LYS A 256 -12.01 5.62 14.07
CA LYS A 256 -12.60 6.91 14.45
C LYS A 256 -13.03 6.95 15.91
N GLU A 257 -13.43 5.83 16.49
CA GLU A 257 -13.82 5.74 17.90
C GLU A 257 -12.60 5.80 18.81
N ASP A 258 -11.55 5.02 18.51
CA ASP A 258 -10.27 5.05 19.25
C ASP A 258 -9.64 6.46 19.22
N GLU A 259 -9.68 7.15 18.06
CA GLU A 259 -9.22 8.55 17.95
C GLU A 259 -10.06 9.52 18.79
N LYS A 260 -11.39 9.34 18.80
CA LYS A 260 -12.30 10.16 19.61
C LYS A 260 -12.07 9.93 21.10
N GLU A 261 -11.87 8.69 21.51
CA GLU A 261 -11.59 8.31 22.90
C GLU A 261 -10.25 8.90 23.36
N THR A 262 -9.19 8.72 22.58
CA THR A 262 -7.87 9.33 22.85
C THR A 262 -7.97 10.85 22.96
N ARG A 263 -8.80 11.49 22.11
CA ARG A 263 -9.06 12.93 22.17
C ARG A 263 -9.86 13.33 23.42
N ARG A 264 -10.83 12.52 23.85
CA ARG A 264 -11.59 12.71 25.09
C ARG A 264 -10.69 12.56 26.32
N GLU A 265 -9.81 11.57 26.36
CA GLU A 265 -8.84 11.38 27.45
C GLU A 265 -7.87 12.56 27.56
N ARG A 266 -7.31 13.02 26.43
CA ARG A 266 -6.46 14.22 26.42
C ARG A 266 -7.20 15.46 26.93
N LYS A 267 -8.48 15.62 26.59
CA LYS A 267 -9.31 16.71 27.14
C LYS A 267 -9.54 16.53 28.65
N LYS A 268 -9.85 15.31 29.12
CA LYS A 268 -10.04 15.03 30.55
C LYS A 268 -8.77 15.30 31.37
N ARG A 269 -7.58 14.95 30.85
CA ARG A 269 -6.29 15.26 31.51
C ARG A 269 -6.05 16.77 31.61
N LYS A 270 -6.36 17.54 30.55
CA LYS A 270 -6.29 19.01 30.60
C LYS A 270 -7.25 19.64 31.61
N ILE A 271 -8.46 19.08 31.76
CA ILE A 271 -9.48 19.60 32.68
C ILE A 271 -9.12 19.27 34.14
N ARG A 272 -8.54 18.09 34.41
CA ARG A 272 -8.19 17.66 35.76
C ARG A 272 -6.99 18.40 36.38
N GLY A 273 -6.38 19.35 35.67
CA GLY A 273 -5.27 20.15 36.20
C GLY A 273 -4.11 19.29 36.73
N VAL A 274 -3.95 18.06 36.20
CA VAL A 274 -2.80 17.23 36.54
C VAL A 274 -1.61 17.98 35.96
N ALA A 275 -0.87 18.66 36.85
CA ALA A 275 0.38 19.32 36.55
C ALA A 275 1.33 18.25 36.01
N GLU A 276 1.34 18.10 34.69
CA GLU A 276 2.34 17.35 33.95
C GLU A 276 3.65 18.09 34.24
N GLU A 277 4.53 17.47 35.03
CA GLU A 277 5.86 17.96 35.40
C GLU A 277 6.46 18.74 34.23
N GLU A 278 6.59 20.05 34.41
CA GLU A 278 6.97 20.96 33.34
C GLU A 278 8.38 20.61 32.84
N GLU A 279 8.48 20.01 31.66
CA GLU A 279 9.71 20.08 30.88
C GLU A 279 10.15 21.56 30.80
N PRO A 280 11.44 21.87 31.06
CA PRO A 280 11.89 23.25 31.21
C PRO A 280 11.52 24.09 29.99
N PRO A 281 11.03 25.33 30.21
CA PRO A 281 10.41 26.12 29.17
C PRO A 281 11.39 26.43 28.05
N LYS A 282 11.18 25.80 26.88
CA LYS A 282 11.83 26.22 25.63
C LYS A 282 11.47 27.69 25.38
N LYS A 283 12.47 28.58 25.48
CA LYS A 283 12.38 30.02 25.26
C LYS A 283 11.52 30.34 24.04
N LYS A 284 10.28 30.78 24.28
CA LYS A 284 9.32 31.15 23.23
C LYS A 284 9.76 32.49 22.64
N LYS A 285 10.10 32.50 21.34
CA LYS A 285 10.22 33.74 20.56
C LYS A 285 8.87 34.48 20.59
N PRO A 286 8.86 35.82 20.70
CA PRO A 286 7.63 36.61 20.80
C PRO A 286 6.76 36.40 19.55
N LEU A 287 5.59 35.79 19.74
CA LEU A 287 4.60 35.58 18.70
C LEU A 287 3.95 36.92 18.34
N LYS A 288 4.20 37.39 17.11
CA LYS A 288 3.39 38.45 16.47
C LYS A 288 1.92 38.00 16.47
N LYS A 289 1.03 38.83 17.04
CA LYS A 289 -0.43 38.70 16.99
C LYS A 289 -0.87 38.50 15.53
N LYS A 290 -1.17 37.25 15.16
CA LYS A 290 -1.88 36.92 13.93
C LYS A 290 -3.37 37.09 14.23
N THR A 291 -4.00 38.05 13.57
CA THR A 291 -5.45 38.16 13.49
C THR A 291 -6.03 36.87 12.91
N GLU A 292 -6.83 36.16 13.70
CA GLU A 292 -7.54 34.97 13.30
C GLU A 292 -8.59 35.36 12.25
N LYS A 293 -8.35 34.99 10.99
CA LYS A 293 -9.40 35.03 9.97
C LYS A 293 -10.37 33.87 10.25
N PRO A 294 -11.68 34.09 10.13
CA PRO A 294 -12.66 33.03 10.32
C PRO A 294 -12.39 31.87 9.34
N PRO A 295 -12.62 30.62 9.76
CA PRO A 295 -12.42 29.45 8.90
C PRO A 295 -13.34 29.58 7.68
N LYS A 296 -12.74 29.69 6.50
CA LYS A 296 -13.47 29.54 5.23
C LYS A 296 -14.12 28.16 5.24
N THR A 297 -15.44 28.12 5.36
CA THR A 297 -16.27 26.98 4.98
C THR A 297 -15.86 26.58 3.57
N LEU A 298 -15.25 25.39 3.45
CA LEU A 298 -15.07 24.71 2.17
C LEU A 298 -16.48 24.33 1.70
N GLU A 299 -17.17 25.27 1.04
CA GLU A 299 -18.30 24.92 0.19
C GLU A 299 -17.82 23.80 -0.74
N ARG A 300 -18.54 22.67 -0.68
CA ARG A 300 -18.32 21.50 -1.51
C ARG A 300 -18.03 21.95 -2.94
N TYR A 301 -16.99 21.37 -3.52
CA TYR A 301 -16.57 21.61 -4.90
C TYR A 301 -17.81 21.55 -5.79
N LYS A 302 -18.25 22.71 -6.30
CA LYS A 302 -19.29 22.75 -7.32
C LYS A 302 -18.76 21.96 -8.52
N GLU A 303 -19.59 21.08 -9.05
CA GLU A 303 -19.40 20.41 -10.34
C GLU A 303 -18.93 21.44 -11.39
N LEU A 304 -18.03 21.01 -12.28
CA LEU A 304 -17.46 21.87 -13.31
C LEU A 304 -17.62 21.18 -14.67
N HIS A 305 -18.47 21.73 -15.52
CA HIS A 305 -18.69 21.22 -16.87
C HIS A 305 -17.78 21.94 -17.89
N ILE A 306 -17.59 21.36 -19.07
CA ILE A 306 -16.73 21.92 -20.13
C ILE A 306 -17.35 23.20 -20.73
N GLU A 307 -18.68 23.24 -20.84
CA GLU A 307 -19.44 24.39 -21.36
C GLU A 307 -19.57 25.54 -20.35
N ASP A 308 -19.14 25.34 -19.10
CA ASP A 308 -19.25 26.36 -18.07
C ASP A 308 -18.44 27.62 -18.45
N PRO A 309 -18.85 28.81 -17.98
CA PRO A 309 -18.09 30.03 -18.22
C PRO A 309 -16.72 29.95 -17.54
N VAL A 310 -15.67 30.48 -18.19
CA VAL A 310 -14.27 30.42 -17.72
C VAL A 310 -14.07 30.93 -16.28
N LYS A 311 -14.96 31.80 -15.79
CA LYS A 311 -14.99 32.27 -14.40
C LYS A 311 -15.13 31.14 -13.36
N LYS A 312 -15.70 29.99 -13.72
CA LYS A 312 -15.82 28.82 -12.83
C LYS A 312 -14.53 27.97 -12.77
N ALA A 313 -13.59 28.19 -13.67
CA ALA A 313 -12.31 27.48 -13.70
C ALA A 313 -11.50 27.72 -12.42
N SER A 314 -10.73 26.71 -12.02
CA SER A 314 -9.98 26.72 -10.77
C SER A 314 -8.86 27.76 -10.77
N GLY A 315 -8.95 28.73 -9.85
CA GLY A 315 -7.95 29.78 -9.69
C GLY A 315 -8.16 31.01 -10.58
N VAL A 316 -9.21 31.02 -11.41
CA VAL A 316 -9.61 32.17 -12.24
C VAL A 316 -10.56 33.06 -11.43
N GLY A 317 -10.11 34.27 -11.09
CA GLY A 317 -10.93 35.28 -10.42
C GLY A 317 -11.80 36.08 -11.41
N LYS A 318 -12.72 36.92 -10.90
CA LYS A 318 -13.60 37.76 -11.73
C LYS A 318 -12.82 38.63 -12.73
N GLN A 319 -11.77 39.33 -12.27
CA GLN A 319 -10.92 40.18 -13.12
C GLN A 319 -10.16 39.36 -14.18
N THR A 320 -9.60 38.21 -13.79
CA THR A 320 -8.92 37.33 -14.74
C THR A 320 -9.88 36.79 -15.80
N ALA A 321 -11.12 36.45 -15.41
CA ALA A 321 -12.14 35.99 -16.36
C ALA A 321 -12.52 37.06 -17.38
N GLU A 322 -12.58 38.34 -16.99
CA GLU A 322 -12.81 39.46 -17.92
C GLU A 322 -11.65 39.62 -18.90
N LEU A 323 -10.39 39.50 -18.44
CA LEU A 323 -9.23 39.53 -19.33
C LEU A 323 -9.21 38.35 -20.32
N LEU A 324 -9.54 37.13 -19.86
CA LEU A 324 -9.65 35.94 -20.70
C LEU A 324 -10.74 36.10 -21.76
N LYS A 325 -11.89 36.68 -21.38
CA LYS A 325 -12.98 36.96 -22.31
C LYS A 325 -12.57 37.94 -23.42
N ASN A 326 -11.74 38.94 -23.10
CA ASN A 326 -11.25 39.91 -24.08
C ASN A 326 -10.30 39.29 -25.13
N VAL A 327 -9.69 38.14 -24.83
CA VAL A 327 -8.82 37.41 -25.76
C VAL A 327 -9.52 36.22 -26.42
N GLY A 328 -10.86 36.16 -26.33
CA GLY A 328 -11.68 35.13 -26.98
C GLY A 328 -11.87 33.84 -26.18
N ILE A 329 -11.40 33.77 -24.93
CA ILE A 329 -11.59 32.60 -24.06
C ILE A 329 -12.84 32.77 -23.21
N ILE A 330 -13.94 32.12 -23.60
CA ILE A 330 -15.27 32.33 -23.01
C ILE A 330 -15.64 31.17 -22.07
N THR A 331 -15.35 29.94 -22.47
CA THR A 331 -15.72 28.69 -21.78
C THR A 331 -14.54 28.03 -21.08
N VAL A 332 -14.81 27.03 -20.23
CA VAL A 332 -13.77 26.17 -19.64
C VAL A 332 -13.07 25.36 -20.72
N GLU A 333 -13.77 24.93 -21.78
CA GLU A 333 -13.19 24.26 -22.95
C GLU A 333 -12.11 25.09 -23.63
N ASP A 334 -12.46 26.33 -24.02
CA ASP A 334 -11.54 27.27 -24.66
C ASP A 334 -10.28 27.43 -23.81
N PHE A 335 -10.47 27.56 -22.49
CA PHE A 335 -9.39 27.74 -21.54
C PHE A 335 -8.50 26.51 -21.39
N LEU A 336 -9.05 25.30 -21.44
CA LEU A 336 -8.28 24.05 -21.35
C LEU A 336 -7.49 23.77 -22.63
N ASN A 337 -7.98 24.21 -23.78
CA ASN A 337 -7.33 24.00 -25.08
C ASN A 337 -6.29 25.09 -25.44
N ALA A 338 -6.30 26.25 -24.78
CA ALA A 338 -5.35 27.33 -25.03
C ALA A 338 -3.91 26.99 -24.60
N ASP A 339 -2.90 27.39 -25.41
CA ASP A 339 -1.49 27.25 -25.02
C ASP A 339 -1.12 28.22 -23.88
N PRO A 340 -0.54 27.74 -22.76
CA PRO A 340 -0.22 28.60 -21.61
C PRO A 340 0.82 29.70 -21.89
N LYS A 341 1.74 29.49 -22.83
CA LYS A 341 2.77 30.48 -23.15
C LYS A 341 2.20 31.59 -24.02
N GLU A 342 1.44 31.23 -25.04
CA GLU A 342 0.74 32.19 -25.91
C GLU A 342 -0.26 33.00 -25.10
N LEU A 343 -1.09 32.36 -24.28
CA LEU A 343 -2.09 33.04 -23.46
C LEU A 343 -1.45 34.00 -22.44
N ALA A 344 -0.32 33.62 -21.84
CA ALA A 344 0.42 34.51 -20.94
C ALA A 344 1.01 35.72 -21.68
N ALA A 345 1.48 35.54 -22.93
CA ALA A 345 2.00 36.62 -23.75
C ALA A 345 0.90 37.61 -24.14
N VAL A 346 -0.27 37.12 -24.58
CA VAL A 346 -1.41 37.96 -24.99
C VAL A 346 -2.02 38.73 -23.82
N LEU A 347 -2.06 38.15 -22.61
CA LEU A 347 -2.63 38.82 -21.45
C LEU A 347 -1.78 39.97 -20.90
N GLU A 348 -0.46 39.97 -21.15
CA GLU A 348 0.52 40.98 -20.70
C GLU A 348 0.50 41.34 -19.19
N VAL A 349 -0.13 40.52 -18.34
CA VAL A 349 -0.18 40.76 -16.89
C VAL A 349 1.00 40.08 -16.20
N LYS A 350 1.91 40.88 -15.62
CA LYS A 350 3.10 40.41 -14.89
C LYS A 350 2.83 39.31 -13.85
N SER A 351 1.64 39.30 -13.25
CA SER A 351 1.25 38.33 -12.21
C SER A 351 0.64 37.01 -12.74
N ILE A 352 0.39 36.92 -14.05
CA ILE A 352 -0.21 35.77 -14.74
C ILE A 352 0.85 35.19 -15.67
N THR A 353 1.66 34.27 -15.13
CA THR A 353 2.69 33.58 -15.90
C THR A 353 2.14 32.31 -16.55
N SER A 354 2.81 31.81 -17.60
CA SER A 354 2.45 30.54 -18.26
C SER A 354 2.33 29.36 -17.29
N LYS A 355 3.26 29.27 -16.32
CA LYS A 355 3.24 28.26 -15.26
C LYS A 355 1.98 28.35 -14.38
N LYS A 356 1.49 29.56 -14.12
CA LYS A 356 0.28 29.80 -13.34
C LYS A 356 -0.97 29.38 -14.11
N ILE A 357 -1.03 29.72 -15.40
CA ILE A 357 -2.09 29.27 -16.31
C ILE A 357 -2.13 27.75 -16.39
N GLN A 358 -1.00 27.08 -16.60
CA GLN A 358 -0.91 25.62 -16.64
C GLN A 358 -1.39 24.97 -15.33
N THR A 359 -1.10 25.60 -14.19
CA THR A 359 -1.60 25.12 -12.88
C THR A 359 -3.12 25.21 -12.80
N TRP A 360 -3.70 26.31 -13.29
CA TRP A 360 -5.16 26.50 -13.36
C TRP A 360 -5.83 25.49 -14.31
N GLN A 361 -5.26 25.26 -15.50
CA GLN A 361 -5.75 24.26 -16.44
C GLN A 361 -5.72 22.86 -15.84
N ASN A 362 -4.59 22.42 -15.28
CA ASN A 362 -4.46 21.10 -14.65
C ASN A 362 -5.47 20.89 -13.51
N THR A 363 -5.70 21.92 -12.70
CA THR A 363 -6.66 21.84 -11.58
C THR A 363 -8.11 21.85 -12.08
N SER A 364 -8.40 22.54 -13.19
CA SER A 364 -9.73 22.57 -13.79
C SER A 364 -10.04 21.26 -14.52
N LEU A 365 -9.09 20.73 -15.29
CA LEU A 365 -9.20 19.44 -15.98
C LEU A 365 -9.48 18.30 -14.99
N LYS A 366 -8.80 18.32 -13.83
CA LYS A 366 -9.08 17.34 -12.78
C LYS A 366 -10.54 17.41 -12.31
N ARG A 367 -11.07 18.62 -12.05
CA ARG A 367 -12.45 18.79 -11.60
C ARG A 367 -13.48 18.39 -12.65
N VAL A 368 -13.20 18.64 -13.92
CA VAL A 368 -14.04 18.18 -15.03
C VAL A 368 -14.11 16.65 -15.02
N LYS A 369 -12.96 15.96 -14.92
CA LYS A 369 -12.92 14.49 -14.82
C LYS A 369 -13.67 13.95 -13.62
N ASP A 370 -13.43 14.53 -12.43
CA ASP A 370 -14.13 14.15 -11.21
C ASP A 370 -15.67 14.34 -11.34
N THR A 371 -16.14 15.26 -12.19
CA THR A 371 -17.59 15.47 -12.43
C THR A 371 -18.21 14.39 -13.33
N PHE A 372 -17.45 13.83 -14.28
CA PHE A 372 -17.93 12.76 -15.16
C PHE A 372 -17.83 11.37 -14.53
N ASP A 373 -16.79 11.12 -13.72
CA ASP A 373 -16.61 9.83 -13.03
C ASP A 373 -17.77 9.54 -12.04
N ASP A 374 -18.39 10.57 -11.46
CA ASP A 374 -19.55 10.42 -10.57
C ASP A 374 -20.89 10.19 -11.32
N ALA A 375 -20.93 10.46 -12.64
CA ALA A 375 -22.16 10.36 -13.44
C ALA A 375 -22.38 8.97 -14.09
N GLU A 376 -21.32 8.16 -14.23
CA GLU A 376 -21.41 6.78 -14.77
C GLU A 376 -21.74 5.72 -13.70
N GLU A 377 -21.92 6.11 -12.43
CA GLU A 377 -22.25 5.17 -11.34
C GLU A 377 -23.76 5.02 -11.05
N THR A 378 -24.64 5.62 -11.88
CA THR A 378 -26.10 5.46 -11.81
C THR A 378 -26.67 4.55 -12.90
N ASP A 379 -27.02 3.34 -12.45
CA ASP A 379 -28.09 2.43 -12.92
C ASP A 379 -28.04 1.90 -14.36
N ASP A 380 -27.48 0.70 -14.52
CA ASP A 380 -27.90 -0.31 -15.52
C ASP A 380 -27.85 -1.73 -14.92
N TYR A 381 -28.31 -1.89 -13.67
CA TYR A 381 -28.76 -3.20 -13.17
C TYR A 381 -30.27 -3.32 -13.38
N GLU A 382 -30.70 -3.34 -14.65
CA GLU A 382 -31.98 -3.97 -14.99
C GLU A 382 -31.92 -5.43 -14.55
N LEU A 383 -32.84 -5.77 -13.65
CA LEU A 383 -33.10 -7.11 -13.15
C LEU A 383 -33.28 -8.09 -14.32
N LEU A 384 -32.29 -8.94 -14.55
CA LEU A 384 -32.54 -10.22 -15.21
C LEU A 384 -33.30 -11.09 -14.21
N ASP A 385 -34.62 -11.06 -14.34
CA ASP A 385 -35.51 -12.08 -13.80
C ASP A 385 -35.08 -13.44 -14.35
N TYR A 386 -34.33 -14.19 -13.54
CA TYR A 386 -34.13 -15.62 -13.74
C TYR A 386 -35.36 -16.34 -13.19
N GLU A 387 -36.36 -16.56 -14.05
CA GLU A 387 -37.28 -17.67 -13.87
C GLU A 387 -36.54 -18.97 -14.24
N SER A 388 -36.38 -19.85 -13.26
CA SER A 388 -36.02 -21.26 -13.45
C SER A 388 -36.80 -22.12 -12.46
#